data_AF-A0A8C7NJ95-F1
#
_entry.id   AF-A0A8C7NJ95-F1
#
_cell.length_a   1.000
_cell.length_b   1.000
_cell.length_c   1.000
_cell.angle_alpha   90.00
_cell.angle_beta   90.00
_cell.angle_gamma   90.00
#
_symmetry.space_group_name_H-M   'P 1'
#
loop_
_entity.id
_entity.type
_entity.pdbx_description
1 polymer ?
#
loop_
_entity_poly.entity_id
_entity_poly.type
_entity_poly.pdbx_seq_one_letter_code
_entity_poly.pdbx_strand_id
1 'polypeptide(L)'
;VHTKSFHIHITYYNQTTEWLLSRTRHRPKIAVVCGSGLGLLADGVTNKEIFPYADIPNFPVSTVPGHEGCLVFGILKGKSCVFMQGRFHLYEGYSLCKVRVYCMVSGPNFETIAEARMLQVLGCDSVGMSTVPEVTVAKHCGLRVFGLSLITNKVSLDYSREEKVNHEEVLEISKMRAEHVQMMLNTLIARSDQLDEGINVN
;
A
#
# COMPACT_ATOMS: atom_id res chain seq x y z
N VAL A 1 25.56 -19.57 -8.17
CA VAL A 1 24.12 -19.67 -7.80
C VAL A 1 23.34 -18.86 -8.83
N HIS A 2 22.31 -19.43 -9.46
CA HIS A 2 21.68 -18.80 -10.63
C HIS A 2 20.85 -17.55 -10.28
N THR A 3 21.31 -16.39 -10.71
CA THR A 3 20.44 -15.21 -10.90
C THR A 3 19.50 -15.47 -12.07
N LYS A 4 18.32 -16.03 -11.80
CA LYS A 4 17.21 -16.00 -12.78
C LYS A 4 16.87 -14.54 -13.03
N SER A 5 17.17 -14.06 -14.23
CA SER A 5 16.93 -12.67 -14.61
C SER A 5 15.42 -12.42 -14.69
N PHE A 6 14.88 -11.59 -13.79
CA PHE A 6 13.46 -11.21 -13.74
C PHE A 6 13.10 -10.26 -14.92
N HIS A 7 13.08 -10.80 -16.13
CA HIS A 7 12.51 -10.13 -17.29
C HIS A 7 10.98 -10.31 -17.28
N ILE A 8 10.28 -9.41 -16.62
CA ILE A 8 8.82 -9.31 -16.78
C ILE A 8 8.58 -8.67 -18.15
N HIS A 9 8.30 -9.49 -19.16
CA HIS A 9 8.00 -8.99 -20.50
C HIS A 9 6.71 -8.17 -20.50
N ILE A 10 6.67 -7.12 -21.32
CA ILE A 10 5.49 -6.27 -21.55
C ILE A 10 4.23 -7.09 -21.93
N THR A 11 4.42 -8.25 -22.56
CA THR A 11 3.35 -9.19 -22.90
C THR A 11 2.59 -9.72 -21.69
N TYR A 12 3.25 -9.93 -20.54
CA TYR A 12 2.59 -10.38 -19.31
C TYR A 12 1.64 -9.31 -18.78
N TYR A 13 2.11 -8.05 -18.71
CA TYR A 13 1.28 -6.90 -18.32
C TYR A 13 0.12 -6.68 -19.27
N ASN A 14 0.33 -6.79 -20.59
CA ASN A 14 -0.73 -6.65 -21.59
C ASN A 14 -1.79 -7.74 -21.41
N GLN A 15 -1.40 -9.01 -21.27
CA GLN A 15 -2.32 -10.13 -21.07
C GLN A 15 -3.19 -9.96 -19.81
N THR A 16 -2.57 -9.56 -18.69
CA THR A 16 -3.28 -9.24 -17.44
C THR A 16 -4.26 -8.08 -17.64
N THR A 17 -3.82 -7.03 -18.35
CA THR A 17 -4.62 -5.82 -18.61
C THR A 17 -5.82 -6.13 -19.52
N GLU A 18 -5.62 -6.86 -20.62
CA GLU A 18 -6.67 -7.31 -21.53
C GLU A 18 -7.71 -8.18 -20.82
N TRP A 19 -7.26 -9.12 -19.98
CA TRP A 19 -8.15 -10.01 -19.20
C TRP A 19 -9.06 -9.22 -18.25
N LEU A 20 -8.52 -8.16 -17.62
CA LEU A 20 -9.29 -7.25 -16.76
C LEU A 20 -10.23 -6.36 -17.59
N LEU A 21 -9.72 -5.71 -18.64
CA LEU A 21 -10.49 -4.80 -19.50
C LEU A 21 -11.67 -5.47 -20.20
N SER A 22 -11.59 -6.78 -20.46
CA SER A 22 -12.69 -7.59 -21.02
C SER A 22 -13.75 -8.01 -20.00
N ARG A 23 -13.46 -7.89 -18.69
CA ARG A 23 -14.34 -8.34 -17.59
C ARG A 23 -14.94 -7.21 -16.78
N THR A 24 -14.27 -6.05 -16.71
CA THR A 24 -14.82 -4.85 -16.06
C THR A 24 -15.17 -3.74 -17.03
N ARG A 25 -16.27 -3.02 -16.75
CA ARG A 25 -16.58 -1.74 -17.42
C ARG A 25 -15.92 -0.54 -16.73
N HIS A 26 -15.37 -0.72 -15.52
CA HIS A 26 -14.66 0.35 -14.81
C HIS A 26 -13.39 0.76 -15.56
N ARG A 27 -13.10 2.07 -15.56
CA ARG A 27 -11.89 2.64 -16.14
C ARG A 27 -11.27 3.56 -15.08
N PRO A 28 -10.58 2.97 -14.09
CA PRO A 28 -10.15 3.70 -12.92
C PRO A 28 -9.07 4.72 -13.26
N LYS A 29 -9.19 5.92 -12.69
CA LYS A 29 -8.15 6.96 -12.73
C LYS A 29 -7.29 7.00 -11.46
N ILE A 30 -7.74 6.31 -10.41
CA ILE A 30 -7.11 6.27 -9.09
C ILE A 30 -6.92 4.80 -8.72
N ALA A 31 -5.69 4.44 -8.37
CA ALA A 31 -5.36 3.16 -7.76
C ALA A 31 -5.04 3.37 -6.27
N VAL A 32 -5.59 2.52 -5.41
CA VAL A 32 -5.38 2.57 -3.96
C VAL A 32 -4.81 1.22 -3.51
N VAL A 33 -3.71 1.25 -2.76
CA VAL A 33 -3.02 0.05 -2.30
C VAL A 33 -3.23 -0.11 -0.80
N CYS A 34 -4.12 -1.02 -0.38
CA CYS A 34 -4.59 -1.11 1.01
C CYS A 34 -3.61 -1.88 1.90
N GLY A 35 -3.33 -1.39 3.11
CA GLY A 35 -2.44 -2.04 4.10
C GLY A 35 -3.07 -3.26 4.81
N SER A 36 -2.33 -3.97 5.66
CA SER A 36 -2.95 -4.88 6.64
C SER A 36 -3.95 -4.10 7.51
N GLY A 37 -5.08 -4.72 7.86
CA GLY A 37 -6.15 -4.06 8.61
C GLY A 37 -6.87 -2.91 7.87
N LEU A 38 -6.38 -2.48 6.70
CA LEU A 38 -6.97 -1.44 5.85
C LEU A 38 -7.76 -2.03 4.66
N GLY A 39 -8.04 -3.34 4.66
CA GLY A 39 -8.94 -3.96 3.66
C GLY A 39 -10.31 -3.25 3.61
N LEU A 40 -10.83 -2.86 4.77
CA LEU A 40 -12.09 -2.13 4.95
C LEU A 40 -12.21 -0.82 4.14
N LEU A 41 -11.09 -0.28 3.64
CA LEU A 41 -11.10 0.88 2.75
C LEU A 41 -11.96 0.67 1.49
N ALA A 42 -11.95 -0.54 0.92
CA ALA A 42 -12.78 -0.86 -0.23
C ALA A 42 -14.25 -1.17 0.14
N ASP A 43 -14.62 -1.17 1.43
CA ASP A 43 -16.01 -1.44 1.82
C ASP A 43 -16.97 -0.31 1.48
N GLY A 44 -16.50 0.95 1.58
CA GLY A 44 -17.25 2.14 1.20
C GLY A 44 -17.39 2.39 -0.31
N VAL A 45 -16.92 1.47 -1.15
CA VAL A 45 -16.98 1.57 -2.62
C VAL A 45 -18.34 1.11 -3.13
N THR A 46 -18.94 1.81 -4.10
CA THR A 46 -20.20 1.44 -4.74
C THR A 46 -19.97 0.80 -6.12
N ASN A 47 -20.95 0.03 -6.60
CA ASN A 47 -20.84 -0.72 -7.87
C ASN A 47 -19.57 -1.57 -7.96
N LYS A 48 -19.32 -2.42 -6.94
CA LYS A 48 -18.09 -3.19 -6.79
C LYS A 48 -18.04 -4.36 -7.77
N GLU A 49 -16.88 -4.56 -8.37
CA GLU A 49 -16.49 -5.78 -9.09
C GLU A 49 -15.19 -6.30 -8.47
N ILE A 50 -15.18 -7.56 -8.01
CA ILE A 50 -14.09 -8.15 -7.23
C ILE A 50 -13.43 -9.26 -8.04
N PHE A 51 -12.10 -9.22 -8.15
CA PHE A 51 -11.29 -10.20 -8.88
C PHE A 51 -10.21 -10.77 -7.94
N PRO A 52 -10.33 -12.03 -7.49
CA PRO A 52 -9.28 -12.71 -6.72
C PRO A 52 -7.96 -12.76 -7.51
N TYR A 53 -6.82 -12.56 -6.84
CA TYR A 53 -5.49 -12.59 -7.48
C TYR A 53 -5.20 -13.93 -8.14
N ALA A 54 -5.73 -15.03 -7.60
CA ALA A 54 -5.58 -16.37 -8.17
C ALA A 54 -6.26 -16.54 -9.55
N ASP A 55 -7.29 -15.74 -9.85
CA ASP A 55 -8.02 -15.81 -11.13
C ASP A 55 -7.41 -14.92 -12.21
N ILE A 56 -6.59 -13.94 -11.81
CA ILE A 56 -5.99 -12.96 -12.71
C ILE A 56 -4.70 -13.54 -13.32
N PRO A 57 -4.57 -13.64 -14.66
CA PRO A 57 -3.37 -14.16 -15.30
C PRO A 57 -2.12 -13.39 -14.86
N ASN A 58 -1.04 -14.13 -14.58
CA ASN A 58 0.27 -13.63 -14.18
C ASN A 58 0.29 -12.82 -12.87
N PHE A 59 -0.80 -12.76 -12.11
CA PHE A 59 -0.86 -12.01 -10.87
C PHE A 59 -0.26 -12.83 -9.71
N PRO A 60 0.59 -12.23 -8.87
CA PRO A 60 1.07 -12.88 -7.66
C PRO A 60 -0.07 -13.02 -6.63
N VAL A 61 -0.03 -14.08 -5.81
CA VAL A 61 -1.04 -14.36 -4.77
C VAL A 61 -0.43 -14.07 -3.39
N SER A 62 -1.13 -13.31 -2.55
CA SER A 62 -0.65 -12.97 -1.20
C SER A 62 -0.86 -14.13 -0.23
N THR A 63 0.12 -14.40 0.64
CA THR A 63 0.13 -15.52 1.59
C THR A 63 0.15 -15.06 3.05
N VAL A 64 0.01 -13.75 3.31
CA VAL A 64 0.11 -13.15 4.65
C VAL A 64 -1.30 -12.90 5.21
N PRO A 65 -1.58 -13.25 6.49
CA PRO A 65 -2.89 -13.01 7.12
C PRO A 65 -3.32 -11.54 7.07
N GLY A 66 -4.62 -11.29 6.88
CA GLY A 66 -5.16 -9.93 6.75
C GLY A 66 -5.10 -9.34 5.34
N HIS A 67 -4.81 -10.16 4.33
CA HIS A 67 -4.93 -9.81 2.92
C HIS A 67 -5.93 -10.71 2.21
N GLU A 68 -7.06 -10.14 1.79
CA GLU A 68 -8.07 -10.84 0.98
C GLU A 68 -7.52 -11.31 -0.37
N GLY A 69 -6.47 -10.66 -0.87
CA GLY A 69 -5.78 -11.05 -2.10
C GLY A 69 -6.66 -10.83 -3.33
N CYS A 70 -7.29 -9.66 -3.45
CA CYS A 70 -8.17 -9.34 -4.57
C CYS A 70 -8.04 -7.89 -5.07
N LEU A 71 -8.39 -7.67 -6.34
CA LEU A 71 -8.61 -6.35 -6.92
C LEU A 71 -10.10 -6.02 -6.80
N VAL A 72 -10.42 -4.88 -6.19
CA VAL A 72 -11.79 -4.36 -6.14
C VAL A 72 -11.88 -3.11 -7.02
N PHE A 73 -12.61 -3.22 -8.12
CA PHE A 73 -12.99 -2.08 -8.94
C PHE A 73 -14.32 -1.51 -8.42
N GLY A 74 -14.50 -0.21 -8.53
CA GLY A 74 -15.78 0.41 -8.23
C GLY A 74 -15.73 1.93 -8.22
N ILE A 75 -16.76 2.55 -7.64
CA ILE A 75 -16.92 3.99 -7.57
C ILE A 75 -16.78 4.45 -6.12
N LEU A 76 -15.84 5.37 -5.85
CA LEU A 76 -15.71 6.03 -4.56
C LEU A 76 -15.80 7.55 -4.75
N LYS A 77 -16.75 8.20 -4.06
CA LYS A 77 -17.03 9.65 -4.19
C LYS A 77 -17.17 10.13 -5.65
N GLY A 78 -17.81 9.33 -6.50
CA GLY A 78 -18.02 9.62 -7.92
C GLY A 78 -16.81 9.35 -8.83
N LYS A 79 -15.70 8.84 -8.30
CA LYS A 79 -14.50 8.46 -9.07
C LYS A 79 -14.44 6.96 -9.27
N SER A 80 -14.16 6.52 -10.50
CA SER A 80 -13.80 5.12 -10.76
C SER A 80 -12.40 4.87 -10.20
N CYS A 81 -12.31 3.89 -9.29
CA CYS A 81 -11.12 3.54 -8.54
C CYS A 81 -10.90 2.02 -8.61
N VAL A 82 -9.63 1.62 -8.49
CA VAL A 82 -9.26 0.22 -8.24
C VAL A 82 -8.49 0.12 -6.92
N PHE A 83 -8.87 -0.84 -6.09
CA PHE A 83 -8.25 -1.10 -4.80
C PHE A 83 -7.53 -2.44 -4.84
N MET A 84 -6.27 -2.46 -4.42
CA MET A 84 -5.57 -3.70 -4.10
C MET A 84 -5.87 -4.03 -2.65
N GLN A 85 -6.87 -4.91 -2.42
CA GLN A 85 -7.20 -5.44 -1.10
C GLN A 85 -6.20 -6.57 -0.76
N GLY A 86 -5.12 -6.16 -0.11
CA GLY A 86 -3.96 -7.00 0.13
C GLY A 86 -2.77 -6.55 -0.72
N ARG A 87 -1.57 -6.64 -0.14
CA ARG A 87 -0.31 -6.44 -0.86
C ARG A 87 0.61 -7.61 -0.56
N PHE A 88 1.82 -7.50 -1.07
CA PHE A 88 2.99 -8.20 -0.56
C PHE A 88 3.58 -7.29 0.52
N HIS A 89 3.34 -7.63 1.78
CA HIS A 89 3.83 -6.87 2.93
C HIS A 89 4.96 -7.60 3.63
N LEU A 90 5.71 -6.82 4.37
CA LEU A 90 6.68 -7.27 5.34
C LEU A 90 6.53 -6.39 6.63
N TYR A 91 5.28 -6.09 7.04
CA TYR A 91 4.86 -5.45 8.31
C TYR A 91 5.38 -4.01 8.66
N GLU A 92 4.84 -3.43 9.74
CA GLU A 92 4.05 -2.18 9.66
C GLU A 92 3.99 -1.33 10.98
N GLY A 93 4.50 -0.07 10.96
CA GLY A 93 3.83 1.19 11.42
C GLY A 93 4.20 1.93 12.76
N TYR A 94 3.82 3.26 12.94
CA TYR A 94 3.97 4.25 14.10
C TYR A 94 2.78 5.21 14.60
N SER A 95 2.86 6.58 14.52
CA SER A 95 1.75 7.62 14.44
C SER A 95 2.20 8.92 13.65
N LEU A 96 1.30 9.79 13.15
CA LEU A 96 1.49 10.74 11.99
C LEU A 96 1.95 12.23 12.25
N CYS A 97 2.23 12.94 11.14
CA CYS A 97 2.43 14.41 10.94
C CYS A 97 3.83 15.05 11.09
N LYS A 98 4.63 15.02 10.02
CA LYS A 98 5.59 16.05 9.53
C LYS A 98 6.06 15.65 8.11
N VAL A 99 6.90 16.44 7.43
CA VAL A 99 7.71 15.90 6.31
C VAL A 99 8.61 14.83 6.91
N ARG A 100 8.51 13.59 6.41
CA ARG A 100 9.10 12.42 7.04
C ARG A 100 9.64 11.45 5.99
N VAL A 101 10.81 10.85 6.26
CA VAL A 101 11.44 9.86 5.38
C VAL A 101 10.99 8.46 5.74
N TYR A 102 10.39 7.75 4.78
CA TYR A 102 10.08 6.32 4.88
C TYR A 102 11.25 5.49 4.36
N CYS A 103 11.74 4.55 5.17
CA CYS A 103 12.73 3.56 4.77
C CYS A 103 12.06 2.21 4.52
N MET A 104 12.48 1.51 3.46
CA MET A 104 12.13 0.11 3.24
C MET A 104 13.31 -0.78 3.65
N VAL A 105 13.04 -1.77 4.52
CA VAL A 105 13.92 -2.93 4.74
C VAL A 105 13.26 -4.20 4.17
N SER A 106 13.92 -5.37 4.26
CA SER A 106 13.46 -6.61 3.61
C SER A 106 12.85 -7.67 4.54
N GLY A 107 12.99 -7.52 5.86
CA GLY A 107 12.47 -8.45 6.88
C GLY A 107 12.79 -9.95 6.67
N PRO A 108 11.98 -10.92 7.15
CA PRO A 108 10.68 -10.80 7.84
C PRO A 108 10.76 -10.72 9.38
N ASN A 109 11.88 -10.27 9.94
CA ASN A 109 11.96 -9.88 11.36
C ASN A 109 11.86 -8.36 11.50
N PHE A 110 11.17 -7.86 12.55
CA PHE A 110 11.23 -6.46 12.95
C PHE A 110 12.67 -6.03 13.26
N GLU A 111 12.95 -4.73 13.14
CA GLU A 111 14.29 -4.17 13.30
C GLU A 111 14.82 -4.39 14.73
N THR A 112 16.08 -4.79 14.82
CA THR A 112 16.81 -4.73 16.10
C THR A 112 17.03 -3.28 16.52
N ILE A 113 17.29 -3.06 17.81
CA ILE A 113 17.64 -1.73 18.35
C ILE A 113 18.85 -1.11 17.62
N ALA A 114 19.80 -1.92 17.17
CA ALA A 114 20.96 -1.45 16.42
C ALA A 114 20.57 -0.94 15.02
N GLU A 115 19.76 -1.70 14.29
CA GLU A 115 19.24 -1.30 12.97
C GLU A 115 18.33 -0.08 13.08
N ALA A 116 17.43 -0.04 14.07
CA ALA A 116 16.57 1.10 14.33
C ALA A 116 17.34 2.40 14.61
N ARG A 117 18.41 2.33 15.43
CA ARG A 117 19.32 3.45 15.68
C ARG A 117 20.06 3.86 14.40
N MET A 118 20.54 2.90 13.60
CA MET A 118 21.19 3.18 12.32
C MET A 118 20.26 3.93 11.37
N LEU A 119 19.02 3.44 11.18
CA LEU A 119 18.01 4.07 10.33
C LEU A 119 17.66 5.49 10.80
N GLN A 120 17.53 5.69 12.11
CA GLN A 120 17.30 7.02 12.68
C GLN A 120 18.47 7.98 12.38
N VAL A 121 19.72 7.53 12.51
CA VAL A 121 20.92 8.33 12.17
C VAL A 121 20.98 8.65 10.67
N LEU A 122 20.51 7.74 9.81
CA LEU A 122 20.33 7.96 8.38
C LEU A 122 19.14 8.89 8.04
N GLY A 123 18.46 9.46 9.04
CA GLY A 123 17.37 10.41 8.87
C GLY A 123 16.02 9.76 8.55
N CYS A 124 15.84 8.47 8.82
CA CYS A 124 14.58 7.77 8.60
C CYS A 124 13.61 8.04 9.76
N ASP A 125 12.41 8.51 9.44
CA ASP A 125 11.33 8.81 10.41
C ASP A 125 10.40 7.64 10.67
N SER A 126 10.25 6.78 9.65
CA SER A 126 9.49 5.53 9.75
C SER A 126 10.20 4.47 8.92
N VAL A 127 10.20 3.26 9.44
CA VAL A 127 10.58 2.06 8.71
C VAL A 127 9.33 1.27 8.37
N GLY A 128 9.40 0.60 7.24
CA GLY A 128 8.51 -0.47 6.86
C GLY A 128 9.18 -1.22 5.72
N MET A 129 8.36 -1.84 4.90
CA MET A 129 8.80 -3.08 4.25
C MET A 129 7.99 -3.42 2.98
N SER A 130 7.29 -2.42 2.45
CA SER A 130 6.58 -2.45 1.16
C SER A 130 6.64 -1.04 0.58
N THR A 131 5.74 -0.69 -0.34
CA THR A 131 5.48 0.68 -0.82
C THR A 131 6.59 1.25 -1.72
N VAL A 132 7.88 1.18 -1.37
CA VAL A 132 8.98 1.73 -2.20
C VAL A 132 9.05 1.09 -3.60
N PRO A 133 8.91 -0.24 -3.79
CA PRO A 133 8.90 -0.85 -5.12
C PRO A 133 7.71 -0.37 -5.96
N GLU A 134 6.51 -0.32 -5.36
CA GLU A 134 5.29 0.13 -6.02
C GLU A 134 5.37 1.62 -6.42
N VAL A 135 5.89 2.47 -5.53
CA VAL A 135 6.15 3.90 -5.81
C VAL A 135 7.16 4.03 -6.95
N THR A 136 8.24 3.24 -6.95
CA THR A 136 9.29 3.29 -7.97
C THR A 136 8.74 2.92 -9.35
N VAL A 137 7.98 1.81 -9.46
CA VAL A 137 7.33 1.40 -10.71
C VAL A 137 6.29 2.43 -11.16
N ALA A 138 5.46 2.94 -10.25
CA ALA A 138 4.46 3.95 -10.57
C ALA A 138 5.09 5.23 -11.12
N LYS A 139 6.19 5.72 -10.50
CA LYS A 139 6.92 6.90 -10.95
C LYS A 139 7.66 6.66 -12.28
N HIS A 140 8.22 5.47 -12.50
CA HIS A 140 8.78 5.07 -13.79
C HIS A 140 7.72 5.10 -14.91
N CYS A 141 6.49 4.69 -14.60
CA CYS A 141 5.34 4.77 -15.51
C CYS A 141 4.67 6.17 -15.59
N GLY A 142 5.30 7.22 -15.02
CA GLY A 142 4.79 8.60 -15.09
C GLY A 142 3.58 8.89 -14.18
N LEU A 143 3.19 7.97 -13.30
CA LEU A 143 2.03 8.15 -12.41
C LEU A 143 2.35 9.14 -11.29
N ARG A 144 1.34 9.93 -10.89
CA ARG A 144 1.37 10.66 -9.62
C ARG A 144 1.16 9.69 -8.47
N VAL A 145 1.92 9.84 -7.40
CA VAL A 145 1.89 8.94 -6.24
C VAL A 145 1.71 9.77 -4.97
N PHE A 146 0.79 9.35 -4.12
CA PHE A 146 0.62 9.85 -2.76
C PHE A 146 0.88 8.71 -1.79
N GLY A 147 1.88 8.87 -0.92
CA GLY A 147 2.22 7.91 0.11
C GLY A 147 1.62 8.31 1.46
N LEU A 148 0.87 7.39 2.07
CA LEU A 148 0.45 7.50 3.47
C LEU A 148 0.78 6.20 4.17
N SER A 149 1.64 6.28 5.16
CA SER A 149 1.84 5.19 6.10
C SER A 149 0.78 5.34 7.20
N LEU A 150 -0.15 4.38 7.33
CA LEU A 150 -0.72 4.06 8.65
C LEU A 150 0.30 3.19 9.37
N ILE A 151 0.26 3.35 10.66
CA ILE A 151 1.40 3.76 11.39
C ILE A 151 0.81 3.52 12.80
N THR A 152 1.25 2.39 13.39
CA THR A 152 0.77 1.56 14.50
C THR A 152 1.67 1.52 15.77
N ASN A 153 2.97 1.14 15.72
CA ASN A 153 3.85 0.87 16.89
C ASN A 153 5.10 1.78 16.98
N LYS A 154 5.67 1.99 18.17
CA LYS A 154 6.93 2.76 18.32
C LYS A 154 8.11 1.82 18.53
N VAL A 155 9.06 1.79 17.61
CA VAL A 155 10.29 1.01 17.78
C VAL A 155 11.10 1.52 18.98
N SER A 156 11.50 0.60 19.86
CA SER A 156 12.36 0.91 21.00
C SER A 156 13.79 1.17 20.54
N LEU A 157 14.42 2.21 21.10
CA LEU A 157 15.83 2.50 20.92
C LEU A 157 16.65 2.17 22.18
N ASP A 158 16.02 1.58 23.19
CA ASP A 158 16.58 1.27 24.50
C ASP A 158 16.68 -0.24 24.72
N TYR A 159 17.85 -0.69 25.18
CA TYR A 159 18.15 -2.10 25.47
C TYR A 159 17.60 -2.57 26.82
N SER A 160 17.14 -1.66 27.70
CA SER A 160 16.50 -2.04 28.98
C SER A 160 14.98 -2.24 28.89
N ARG A 161 14.37 -2.13 27.70
CA ARG A 161 12.95 -2.45 27.48
C ARG A 161 12.80 -3.90 27.01
N GLU A 162 11.90 -4.64 27.66
CA GLU A 162 11.53 -6.01 27.28
C GLU A 162 10.38 -6.09 26.27
N GLU A 163 9.69 -4.97 25.98
CA GLU A 163 8.59 -4.91 25.01
C GLU A 163 9.06 -5.33 23.61
N LYS A 164 8.51 -6.44 23.11
CA LYS A 164 8.72 -6.94 21.75
C LYS A 164 7.54 -6.59 20.87
N VAL A 165 7.83 -6.06 19.68
CA VAL A 165 6.82 -5.83 18.65
C VAL A 165 6.25 -7.18 18.18
N ASN A 166 4.92 -7.27 18.08
CA ASN A 166 4.19 -8.44 17.61
C ASN A 166 3.19 -8.04 16.51
N HIS A 167 2.72 -9.02 15.74
CA HIS A 167 1.86 -8.77 14.59
C HIS A 167 0.38 -8.54 15.00
N GLU A 168 -0.08 -9.14 16.10
CA GLU A 168 -1.45 -8.93 16.58
C GLU A 168 -1.74 -7.47 16.96
N GLU A 169 -0.81 -6.81 17.67
CA GLU A 169 -0.91 -5.40 18.05
C GLU A 169 -0.97 -4.48 16.81
N VAL A 170 -0.16 -4.77 15.80
CA VAL A 170 -0.16 -4.04 14.51
C VAL A 170 -1.52 -4.15 13.81
N LEU A 171 -2.11 -5.35 13.77
CA LEU A 171 -3.44 -5.55 13.19
C LEU A 171 -4.52 -4.83 14.00
N GLU A 172 -4.45 -4.87 15.33
CA GLU A 172 -5.45 -4.25 16.19
C GLU A 172 -5.43 -2.72 16.11
N ILE A 173 -4.25 -2.10 16.13
CA ILE A 173 -4.13 -0.65 15.94
C ILE A 173 -4.56 -0.25 14.52
N SER A 174 -4.31 -1.09 13.52
CA SER A 174 -4.81 -0.87 12.15
C SER A 174 -6.33 -0.85 12.09
N LYS A 175 -7.02 -1.80 12.76
CA LYS A 175 -8.49 -1.78 12.89
C LYS A 175 -9.00 -0.54 13.62
N MET A 176 -8.43 -0.21 14.79
CA MET A 176 -8.81 0.96 15.60
C MET A 176 -8.66 2.31 14.86
N ARG A 177 -7.83 2.37 13.81
CA ARG A 177 -7.60 3.58 13.00
C ARG A 177 -8.19 3.51 11.59
N ALA A 178 -8.76 2.38 11.19
CA ALA A 178 -9.27 2.16 9.82
C ALA A 178 -10.27 3.23 9.38
N GLU A 179 -11.26 3.58 10.22
CA GLU A 179 -12.27 4.61 9.91
C GLU A 179 -11.64 6.00 9.70
N HIS A 180 -10.66 6.37 10.51
CA HIS A 180 -9.96 7.65 10.40
C HIS A 180 -9.15 7.74 9.10
N VAL A 181 -8.45 6.66 8.74
CA VAL A 181 -7.71 6.56 7.46
C VAL A 181 -8.69 6.55 6.27
N GLN A 182 -9.82 5.86 6.39
CA GLN A 182 -10.87 5.85 5.37
C GLN A 182 -11.47 7.24 5.16
N MET A 183 -11.72 7.99 6.23
CA MET A 183 -12.19 9.38 6.14
C MET A 183 -11.16 10.27 5.43
N MET A 184 -9.88 10.19 5.79
CA MET A 184 -8.81 10.94 5.11
C MET A 184 -8.73 10.60 3.62
N LEU A 185 -8.73 9.31 3.25
CA LEU A 185 -8.68 8.87 1.86
C LEU A 185 -9.93 9.29 1.07
N ASN A 186 -11.11 9.21 1.68
CA ASN A 186 -12.35 9.72 1.10
C ASN A 186 -12.26 11.23 0.79
N THR A 187 -11.71 12.03 1.71
CA THR A 187 -11.52 13.47 1.50
C THR A 187 -10.48 13.76 0.41
N LEU A 188 -9.38 13.01 0.36
CA LEU A 188 -8.34 13.15 -0.67
C LEU A 188 -8.88 12.80 -2.07
N ILE A 189 -9.58 11.67 -2.20
CA ILE A 189 -10.18 11.23 -3.47
C ILE A 189 -11.25 12.22 -3.94
N ALA A 190 -12.10 12.73 -3.03
CA ALA A 190 -13.10 13.73 -3.36
C ALA A 190 -12.51 15.08 -3.81
N ARG A 191 -11.26 15.40 -3.45
CA ARG A 191 -10.55 16.64 -3.84
C ARG A 191 -9.53 16.43 -4.96
N SER A 192 -9.41 15.22 -5.51
CA SER A 192 -8.37 14.88 -6.48
C SER A 192 -8.37 15.74 -7.75
N ASP A 193 -9.54 16.18 -8.23
CA ASP A 193 -9.65 17.05 -9.41
C ASP A 193 -9.01 18.44 -9.21
N GLN A 194 -9.07 18.97 -7.98
CA GLN A 194 -8.50 20.28 -7.65
C GLN A 194 -6.97 20.31 -7.77
N LEU A 195 -6.33 19.12 -7.74
CA LEU A 195 -4.91 18.94 -7.97
C LEU A 195 -4.55 18.88 -9.47
N ASP A 196 -5.52 18.67 -10.37
CA ASP A 196 -5.31 18.71 -11.82
C ASP A 196 -5.46 20.13 -12.38
N GLU A 197 -6.36 20.94 -11.81
CA GLU A 197 -6.53 22.34 -12.18
C GLU A 197 -5.33 23.20 -11.77
N GLY A 198 -4.79 23.01 -10.55
CA GLY A 198 -3.67 23.80 -10.04
C GLY A 198 -2.30 23.54 -10.68
N ILE A 199 -2.15 22.49 -11.49
CA ILE A 199 -0.88 22.14 -12.15
C ILE A 199 -0.80 22.69 -13.58
N ASN A 200 -1.93 22.89 -14.27
CA ASN A 200 -1.99 23.40 -15.64
C ASN A 200 -1.86 24.94 -15.76
N VAL A 201 -1.31 25.61 -14.74
CA VAL A 201 -1.16 27.09 -14.66
C VAL A 201 0.30 27.53 -14.50
N ASN A 202 1.27 26.65 -14.84
CA ASN A 202 2.70 26.98 -14.92
C ASN A 202 3.29 26.49 -16.26
#